data_AF-A0A257KGZ5-F1
#
_entry.id   AF-A0A257KGZ5-F1
#
_cell.length_a   1.000
_cell.length_b   1.000
_cell.length_c   1.000
_cell.angle_alpha   90.00
_cell.angle_beta   90.00
_cell.angle_gamma   90.00
#
_symmetry.space_group_name_H-M   'P 1'
#
loop_
_entity.id
_entity.type
_entity.pdbx_description
1 polymer ?
#
loop_
_entity_poly.entity_id
_entity_poly.type
_entity_poly.pdbx_seq_one_letter_code
_entity_poly.pdbx_strand_id
1 'polypeptide(L)'
;MAMTLAWLPGAAWSQAMQQQPAPQQKSVIIQVAPAPATQAPPPPAALAPAPMAQQAPPPVAAERENPGLFNEINKLFKDTPSLVPSWSLPSLGSGNLNTVVKGRVICPVAANGAPDCKAASDKLCQSKGYKEGKSLDTDAAQTCSAKAMIPGRKPEESDCRTDNYVTQAVCQ
;
A
#
# COMPACT_ATOMS: atom_id res chain seq x y z
N MET A 1 -71.38 -13.38 -9.23
CA MET A 1 -70.56 -12.64 -8.24
C MET A 1 -69.12 -13.13 -8.38
N ALA A 2 -68.30 -12.42 -9.16
CA ALA A 2 -66.90 -12.77 -9.40
C ALA A 2 -66.02 -11.82 -8.57
N MET A 3 -65.28 -12.39 -7.61
CA MET A 3 -64.30 -11.67 -6.81
C MET A 3 -63.04 -11.43 -7.64
N THR A 4 -62.69 -10.16 -7.82
CA THR A 4 -61.42 -9.67 -8.36
C THR A 4 -60.32 -9.84 -7.31
N LEU A 5 -59.30 -10.65 -7.59
CA LEU A 5 -58.05 -10.67 -6.84
C LEU A 5 -57.06 -9.68 -7.48
N ALA A 6 -56.76 -8.61 -6.75
CA ALA A 6 -55.76 -7.62 -7.11
C ALA A 6 -54.35 -8.18 -6.91
N TRP A 7 -53.51 -8.03 -7.94
CA TRP A 7 -52.06 -8.23 -7.87
C TRP A 7 -51.40 -6.95 -7.34
N LEU A 8 -50.56 -7.08 -6.31
CA LEU A 8 -49.62 -6.06 -5.87
C LEU A 8 -48.19 -6.63 -6.00
N PRO A 9 -47.24 -5.95 -6.68
CA PRO A 9 -45.83 -6.26 -6.57
C PRO A 9 -45.23 -5.45 -5.41
N GLY A 10 -45.08 -6.09 -4.26
CA GLY A 10 -44.47 -5.50 -3.06
C GLY A 10 -43.13 -6.13 -2.72
N ALA A 11 -42.05 -5.36 -2.92
CA ALA A 11 -40.79 -5.39 -2.17
C ALA A 11 -40.14 -6.75 -1.87
N ALA A 12 -39.38 -7.28 -2.82
CA ALA A 12 -38.36 -8.30 -2.56
C ALA A 12 -36.97 -7.66 -2.46
N TRP A 13 -36.63 -7.09 -1.29
CA TRP A 13 -35.24 -6.81 -0.89
C TRP A 13 -35.19 -6.45 0.59
N SER A 14 -34.96 -7.43 1.46
CA SER A 14 -34.62 -7.16 2.88
C SER A 14 -33.71 -8.22 3.50
N GLN A 15 -33.07 -9.09 2.71
CA GLN A 15 -32.28 -10.21 3.24
C GLN A 15 -30.75 -10.01 3.19
N ALA A 16 -30.25 -8.83 2.80
CA ALA A 16 -28.82 -8.55 2.75
C ALA A 16 -28.27 -7.75 3.95
N MET A 17 -29.10 -7.38 4.94
CA MET A 17 -28.66 -6.58 6.10
C MET A 17 -28.44 -7.39 7.39
N GLN A 18 -28.43 -8.72 7.32
CA GLN A 18 -28.25 -9.58 8.52
C GLN A 18 -26.83 -10.09 8.75
N GLN A 19 -25.82 -9.60 8.00
CA GLN A 19 -24.41 -9.87 8.32
C GLN A 19 -23.67 -8.56 8.61
N GLN A 20 -24.05 -7.89 9.69
CA GLN A 20 -23.07 -7.11 10.44
C GLN A 20 -22.36 -8.07 11.41
N PRO A 21 -21.04 -8.28 11.31
CA PRO A 21 -20.31 -8.94 12.37
C PRO A 21 -20.43 -8.08 13.64
N ALA A 22 -20.92 -8.69 14.72
CA ALA A 22 -21.02 -8.06 16.03
C ALA A 22 -19.65 -7.47 16.42
N PRO A 23 -19.58 -6.25 17.00
CA PRO A 23 -18.38 -5.82 17.67
C PRO A 23 -18.17 -6.77 18.84
N GLN A 24 -17.18 -7.66 18.72
CA GLN A 24 -16.68 -8.46 19.83
C GLN A 24 -16.21 -7.47 20.88
N GLN A 25 -17.04 -7.21 21.89
CA GLN A 25 -16.64 -6.50 23.10
C GLN A 25 -15.67 -7.42 23.84
N LYS A 26 -14.43 -7.43 23.38
CA LYS A 26 -13.30 -7.95 24.13
C LYS A 26 -13.03 -6.91 25.20
N SER A 27 -13.69 -7.06 26.35
CA SER A 27 -13.44 -6.31 27.56
C SER A 27 -11.96 -6.41 27.90
N VAL A 28 -11.19 -5.38 27.53
CA VAL A 28 -9.79 -5.24 27.93
C VAL A 28 -9.82 -4.87 29.41
N ILE A 29 -9.66 -5.87 30.26
CA ILE A 29 -9.32 -5.67 31.66
C ILE A 29 -7.89 -5.13 31.63
N ILE A 30 -7.74 -3.83 31.88
CA ILE A 30 -6.43 -3.19 32.01
C ILE A 30 -5.84 -3.69 33.33
N GLN A 31 -5.02 -4.73 33.25
CA GLN A 31 -4.17 -5.15 34.36
C GLN A 31 -3.06 -4.10 34.48
N VAL A 32 -3.13 -3.28 35.51
CA VAL A 32 -2.08 -2.32 35.86
C VAL A 32 -0.92 -3.13 36.44
N ALA A 33 0.14 -3.30 35.66
CA ALA A 33 1.40 -3.85 36.16
C ALA A 33 2.05 -2.83 37.12
N PRO A 34 2.60 -3.26 38.27
CA PRO A 34 3.31 -2.36 39.16
C PRO A 34 4.58 -1.83 38.48
N ALA A 35 4.84 -0.53 38.68
CA ALA A 35 5.94 0.20 38.08
C ALA A 35 7.31 -0.42 38.43
N PRO A 36 8.26 -0.55 37.49
CA PRO A 36 9.63 -0.88 37.82
C PRO A 36 10.27 0.28 38.58
N ALA A 37 10.94 -0.04 39.69
CA ALA A 37 11.64 0.93 40.53
C ALA A 37 12.70 1.69 39.72
N THR A 38 12.63 3.01 39.79
CA THR A 38 13.58 3.95 39.18
C THR A 38 14.95 3.80 39.84
N GLN A 39 15.92 3.23 39.13
CA GLN A 39 17.32 3.32 39.54
C GLN A 39 17.84 4.72 39.19
N ALA A 40 18.46 5.38 40.17
CA ALA A 40 19.04 6.71 40.01
C ALA A 40 20.17 6.70 38.96
N PRO A 41 20.31 7.76 38.15
CA PRO A 41 21.39 7.85 37.18
C PRO A 41 22.76 7.98 37.88
N PRO A 42 23.82 7.31 37.39
CA PRO A 42 25.18 7.52 37.89
C PRO A 42 25.69 8.93 37.54
N PRO A 43 26.62 9.49 38.34
CA PRO A 43 27.19 10.82 38.08
C PRO A 43 27.95 10.84 36.75
N PRO A 44 27.95 11.96 36.01
CA PRO A 44 28.61 12.05 34.72
C PRO A 44 30.12 11.93 34.87
N ALA A 45 30.68 10.85 34.34
CA ALA A 45 32.11 10.71 34.13
C ALA A 45 32.57 11.72 33.06
N ALA A 46 33.60 12.49 33.38
CA ALA A 46 34.23 13.42 32.44
C ALA A 46 34.71 12.65 31.20
N LEU A 47 34.28 13.09 30.02
CA LEU A 47 34.70 12.57 28.73
C LEU A 47 36.15 12.96 28.49
N ALA A 48 37.08 12.03 28.67
CA ALA A 48 38.36 12.08 27.98
C ALA A 48 38.12 11.81 26.47
N PRO A 49 38.83 12.48 25.55
CA PRO A 49 38.75 12.16 24.13
C PRO A 49 39.29 10.75 23.89
N ALA A 50 38.40 9.85 23.45
CA ALA A 50 38.77 8.50 23.05
C ALA A 50 39.61 8.55 21.75
N PRO A 51 40.69 7.76 21.63
CA PRO A 51 41.34 7.56 20.34
C PRO A 51 40.33 6.92 19.37
N MET A 52 40.24 7.46 18.17
CA MET A 52 39.36 6.97 17.11
C MET A 52 39.67 5.50 16.82
N ALA A 53 38.81 4.60 17.29
CA ALA A 53 38.74 3.25 16.76
C ALA A 53 38.18 3.34 15.33
N GLN A 54 39.02 3.04 14.34
CA GLN A 54 38.59 2.85 12.96
C GLN A 54 37.55 1.72 12.93
N GLN A 55 36.29 2.08 12.75
CA GLN A 55 35.24 1.11 12.44
C GLN A 55 35.53 0.56 11.05
N ALA A 56 35.98 -0.69 10.98
CA ALA A 56 36.05 -1.42 9.72
C ALA A 56 34.63 -1.52 9.12
N PRO A 57 34.46 -1.29 7.81
CA PRO A 57 33.17 -1.50 7.16
C PRO A 57 32.75 -2.97 7.29
N PRO A 58 31.44 -3.27 7.39
CA PRO A 58 30.97 -4.65 7.37
C PRO A 58 31.45 -5.33 6.07
N PRO A 59 31.85 -6.62 6.11
CA PRO A 59 32.14 -7.34 4.88
C PRO A 59 30.83 -7.40 4.08
N VAL A 60 30.80 -6.67 2.97
CA VAL A 60 29.88 -6.95 1.87
C VAL A 60 30.03 -8.43 1.60
N ALA A 61 28.95 -9.19 1.74
CA ALA A 61 28.88 -10.50 1.13
C ALA A 61 29.20 -10.26 -0.35
N ALA A 62 30.41 -10.60 -0.77
CA ALA A 62 30.69 -10.77 -2.18
C ALA A 62 29.64 -11.78 -2.63
N GLU A 63 28.68 -11.28 -3.40
CA GLU A 63 27.82 -12.11 -4.21
C GLU A 63 28.75 -13.15 -4.83
N ARG A 64 28.46 -14.43 -4.63
CA ARG A 64 29.19 -15.48 -5.32
C ARG A 64 28.71 -15.42 -6.77
N GLU A 65 29.20 -14.42 -7.49
CA GLU A 65 28.97 -14.22 -8.91
C GLU A 65 29.58 -15.46 -9.56
N ASN A 66 28.73 -16.42 -9.91
CA ASN A 66 29.14 -17.69 -10.50
C ASN A 66 29.46 -17.41 -11.98
N PRO A 67 30.73 -17.21 -12.34
CA PRO A 67 31.10 -16.59 -13.62
C PRO A 67 31.01 -17.57 -14.80
N GLY A 68 30.69 -18.84 -14.53
CA GLY A 68 30.58 -19.88 -15.54
C GLY A 68 29.29 -19.80 -16.37
N LEU A 69 28.17 -19.40 -15.75
CA LEU A 69 26.87 -19.44 -16.43
C LEU A 69 26.75 -18.32 -17.49
N PHE A 70 27.20 -17.11 -17.16
CA PHE A 70 27.17 -15.97 -18.08
C PHE A 70 28.11 -16.15 -19.28
N ASN A 71 29.21 -16.88 -19.12
CA ASN A 71 30.16 -17.14 -20.20
C ASN A 71 29.58 -18.10 -21.28
N GLU A 72 28.68 -19.00 -20.89
CA GLU A 72 27.90 -19.81 -21.84
C GLU A 72 26.79 -18.99 -22.52
N ILE A 73 26.07 -18.17 -21.76
CA ILE A 73 25.01 -17.31 -22.30
C ILE A 73 25.60 -16.35 -23.36
N ASN A 74 26.76 -15.76 -23.10
CA ASN A 74 27.44 -14.87 -24.05
C ASN A 74 27.93 -15.59 -25.33
N LYS A 75 28.25 -16.89 -25.25
CA LYS A 75 28.56 -17.70 -26.44
C LYS A 75 27.31 -17.90 -27.30
N LEU A 76 26.17 -18.21 -26.68
CA LEU A 76 24.89 -18.42 -27.37
C LEU A 76 24.39 -17.15 -28.11
N PHE A 77 24.59 -15.96 -27.52
CA PHE A 77 24.22 -14.68 -28.15
C PHE A 77 25.19 -14.26 -29.29
N LYS A 78 26.46 -14.68 -29.24
CA LYS A 78 27.43 -14.36 -30.30
C LYS A 78 27.26 -15.23 -31.55
N ASP A 79 26.81 -16.48 -31.38
CA ASP A 79 26.62 -17.43 -32.49
C ASP A 79 25.26 -17.28 -33.20
N THR A 80 24.38 -16.38 -32.72
CA THR A 80 23.03 -16.19 -33.29
C THR A 80 22.75 -14.75 -33.80
N PRO A 81 23.56 -14.17 -34.70
CA PRO A 81 23.34 -12.80 -35.18
C PRO A 81 22.26 -12.64 -36.28
N SER A 82 21.65 -13.72 -36.80
CA SER A 82 20.81 -13.61 -38.02
C SER A 82 19.41 -14.23 -37.93
N LEU A 83 18.99 -14.71 -36.76
CA LEU A 83 17.65 -15.32 -36.58
C LEU A 83 16.84 -14.69 -35.43
N VAL A 84 17.35 -13.64 -34.79
CA VAL A 84 16.48 -12.80 -33.94
C VAL A 84 15.75 -11.84 -34.88
N PRO A 85 14.42 -11.98 -35.11
CA PRO A 85 13.68 -10.84 -35.64
C PRO A 85 13.93 -9.69 -34.68
N SER A 86 13.94 -8.47 -35.19
CA SER A 86 14.15 -7.25 -34.41
C SER A 86 13.04 -7.11 -33.35
N TRP A 87 13.19 -7.86 -32.27
CA TRP A 87 12.60 -7.65 -30.97
C TRP A 87 13.26 -6.40 -30.37
N SER A 88 13.10 -5.29 -31.08
CA SER A 88 12.55 -4.12 -30.41
C SER A 88 11.48 -4.66 -29.47
N LEU A 89 11.77 -4.67 -28.16
CA LEU A 89 10.81 -4.94 -27.13
C LEU A 89 10.06 -3.60 -26.93
N PRO A 90 8.94 -3.30 -27.60
CA PRO A 90 7.88 -2.72 -26.80
C PRO A 90 7.59 -3.82 -25.78
N SER A 91 7.82 -3.53 -24.49
CA SER A 91 7.59 -4.43 -23.35
C SER A 91 6.61 -5.53 -23.73
N LEU A 92 7.11 -6.77 -23.88
CA LEU A 92 6.31 -7.97 -24.15
C LEU A 92 5.44 -8.26 -22.91
N GLY A 93 4.41 -7.45 -22.74
CA GLY A 93 3.07 -7.86 -22.38
C GLY A 93 2.20 -7.74 -23.63
N SER A 94 2.57 -8.42 -24.72
CA SER A 94 1.71 -8.53 -25.92
C SER A 94 0.67 -9.61 -25.72
N GLY A 95 -0.42 -9.17 -25.14
CA GLY A 95 -1.73 -9.77 -25.06
C GLY A 95 -2.56 -8.83 -24.20
N ASN A 96 -3.87 -9.01 -24.13
CA ASN A 96 -4.68 -8.35 -23.11
C ASN A 96 -4.28 -8.91 -21.72
N LEU A 97 -3.07 -8.63 -21.28
CA LEU A 97 -2.52 -9.01 -19.99
C LEU A 97 -2.73 -7.82 -19.08
N ASN A 98 -3.88 -7.86 -18.42
CA ASN A 98 -4.14 -7.14 -17.18
C ASN A 98 -2.90 -7.21 -16.29
N THR A 99 -2.12 -6.12 -16.25
CA THR A 99 -0.83 -6.10 -15.56
C THR A 99 -0.99 -5.37 -14.24
N VAL A 100 -0.54 -6.00 -13.16
CA VAL A 100 -0.57 -5.37 -11.83
C VAL A 100 0.59 -4.39 -11.74
N VAL A 101 0.28 -3.11 -11.62
CA VAL A 101 1.25 -2.05 -11.34
C VAL A 101 1.16 -1.63 -9.88
N LYS A 102 2.31 -1.32 -9.28
CA LYS A 102 2.41 -0.74 -7.95
C LYS A 102 2.75 0.74 -8.05
N GLY A 103 2.21 1.54 -7.14
CA GLY A 103 2.49 2.96 -7.02
C GLY A 103 1.45 3.64 -6.14
N ARG A 104 1.74 4.82 -5.61
CA ARG A 104 0.84 5.52 -4.69
C ARG A 104 0.25 6.75 -5.36
N VAL A 105 -1.07 6.76 -5.57
CA VAL A 105 -1.79 7.89 -6.17
C VAL A 105 -3.00 8.24 -5.31
N ILE A 106 -3.12 9.50 -4.92
CA ILE A 106 -4.25 9.97 -4.10
C ILE A 106 -5.57 9.86 -4.87
N CYS A 107 -6.61 9.36 -4.22
CA CYS A 107 -7.98 9.36 -4.72
C CYS A 107 -8.55 10.79 -4.59
N PRO A 108 -8.83 11.49 -5.71
CA PRO A 108 -9.51 12.78 -5.64
C PRO A 108 -10.89 12.61 -5.01
N VAL A 109 -11.40 13.67 -4.39
CA VAL A 109 -12.75 13.65 -3.80
C VAL A 109 -13.76 13.98 -4.89
N ALA A 110 -14.72 13.08 -5.12
CA ALA A 110 -15.82 13.28 -6.04
C ALA A 110 -16.86 14.28 -5.50
N ALA A 111 -17.79 14.71 -6.35
CA ALA A 111 -18.81 15.70 -5.99
C ALA A 111 -19.71 15.28 -4.79
N ASN A 112 -19.82 13.98 -4.53
CA ASN A 112 -20.55 13.43 -3.39
C ASN A 112 -19.71 13.33 -2.09
N GLY A 113 -18.48 13.83 -2.09
CA GLY A 113 -17.57 13.74 -0.95
C GLY A 113 -16.86 12.39 -0.79
N ALA A 114 -17.14 11.42 -1.66
CA ALA A 114 -16.49 10.10 -1.64
C ALA A 114 -15.13 10.12 -2.36
N PRO A 115 -14.18 9.25 -2.00
CA PRO A 115 -12.93 9.10 -2.73
C PRO A 115 -13.17 8.42 -4.10
N ASP A 116 -12.73 9.06 -5.18
CA ASP A 116 -12.75 8.51 -6.53
C ASP A 116 -11.43 7.76 -6.83
N CYS A 117 -11.34 6.55 -6.31
CA CYS A 117 -10.18 5.70 -6.55
C CYS A 117 -10.15 5.12 -7.98
N LYS A 118 -11.21 5.28 -8.78
CA LYS A 118 -11.14 4.93 -10.21
C LYS A 118 -10.27 5.93 -10.96
N ALA A 119 -10.52 7.23 -10.80
CA ALA A 119 -9.67 8.24 -11.41
C ALA A 119 -8.19 8.09 -11.00
N ALA A 120 -7.92 7.77 -9.72
CA ALA A 120 -6.56 7.50 -9.26
C ALA A 120 -5.92 6.27 -9.91
N SER A 121 -6.68 5.20 -10.10
CA SER A 121 -6.20 3.98 -10.78
C SER A 121 -5.89 4.24 -12.25
N ASP A 122 -6.77 4.96 -12.94
CA ASP A 122 -6.55 5.36 -14.33
C ASP A 122 -5.29 6.21 -14.45
N LYS A 123 -5.07 7.16 -13.52
CA LYS A 123 -3.83 7.97 -13.48
C LYS A 123 -2.58 7.12 -13.20
N LEU A 124 -2.67 6.17 -12.28
CA LEU A 124 -1.56 5.25 -11.98
C LEU A 124 -1.19 4.44 -13.23
N CYS A 125 -2.18 3.92 -13.94
CA CYS A 125 -1.98 3.13 -15.16
C CYS A 125 -1.50 3.97 -16.35
N GLN A 126 -2.04 5.18 -16.54
CA GLN A 126 -1.60 6.14 -17.56
C GLN A 126 -0.13 6.53 -17.36
N SER A 127 0.34 6.64 -16.12
CA SER A 127 1.76 6.91 -15.82
C SER A 127 2.70 5.77 -16.27
N LYS A 128 2.15 4.58 -16.54
CA LYS A 128 2.87 3.38 -16.98
C LYS A 128 2.60 3.05 -18.46
N GLY A 129 1.88 3.90 -19.17
CA GLY A 129 1.60 3.74 -20.61
C GLY A 129 0.31 2.95 -20.93
N TYR A 130 -0.51 2.62 -19.93
CA TYR A 130 -1.80 1.96 -20.12
C TYR A 130 -2.93 2.97 -20.31
N LYS A 131 -4.06 2.55 -20.88
CA LYS A 131 -5.20 3.46 -21.12
C LYS A 131 -6.01 3.69 -19.85
N GLU A 132 -6.26 2.61 -19.12
CA GLU A 132 -7.13 2.62 -17.95
C GLU A 132 -6.68 1.59 -16.90
N GLY A 133 -7.26 1.70 -15.71
CA GLY A 133 -6.95 0.83 -14.60
C GLY A 133 -8.11 0.60 -13.65
N LYS A 134 -8.04 -0.52 -12.93
CA LYS A 134 -8.87 -0.81 -11.76
C LYS A 134 -8.00 -0.91 -10.51
N SER A 135 -8.40 -0.22 -9.44
CA SER A 135 -7.77 -0.33 -8.14
C SER A 135 -7.81 -1.78 -7.65
N LEU A 136 -6.66 -2.29 -7.22
CA LEU A 136 -6.55 -3.56 -6.53
C LEU A 136 -6.33 -3.37 -5.03
N ASP A 137 -5.55 -2.36 -4.67
CA ASP A 137 -5.18 -2.07 -3.30
C ASP A 137 -5.34 -0.57 -3.05
N THR A 138 -5.97 -0.25 -1.92
CA THR A 138 -6.24 1.13 -1.51
C THR A 138 -5.84 1.28 -0.06
N ASP A 139 -5.05 2.30 0.21
CA ASP A 139 -4.56 2.70 1.52
C ASP A 139 -5.29 3.96 1.99
N ALA A 140 -5.54 4.07 3.29
CA ALA A 140 -6.15 5.24 3.90
C ALA A 140 -5.19 5.83 4.93
N ALA A 141 -4.84 7.10 4.77
CA ALA A 141 -3.99 7.82 5.70
C ALA A 141 -4.74 9.04 6.27
N GLN A 142 -4.60 9.25 7.57
CA GLN A 142 -5.09 10.47 8.20
C GLN A 142 -3.99 11.53 8.18
N THR A 143 -4.23 12.59 7.44
CA THR A 143 -3.41 13.79 7.41
C THR A 143 -3.94 14.74 8.47
N CYS A 144 -3.22 14.86 9.58
CA CYS A 144 -3.55 15.81 10.65
C CYS A 144 -2.73 17.09 10.53
N SER A 145 -3.37 18.22 10.82
CA SER A 145 -2.66 19.48 11.05
C SER A 145 -1.85 19.39 12.35
N ALA A 146 -0.73 20.10 12.42
CA ALA A 146 0.13 20.12 13.62
C ALA A 146 -0.61 20.51 14.91
N LYS A 147 -1.73 21.24 14.75
CA LYS A 147 -2.60 21.70 15.84
C LYS A 147 -3.34 20.54 16.53
N ALA A 148 -3.67 19.47 15.80
CA ALA A 148 -4.21 18.22 16.34
C ALA A 148 -3.21 17.43 17.21
N MET A 149 -1.91 17.66 17.02
CA MET A 149 -0.84 16.95 17.73
C MET A 149 -0.38 17.67 19.01
N ILE A 150 -0.99 18.82 19.34
CA ILE A 150 -0.62 19.58 20.54
C ILE A 150 -1.19 18.88 21.78
N PRO A 151 -0.33 18.42 22.72
CA PRO A 151 -0.80 17.76 23.94
C PRO A 151 -1.69 18.70 24.78
N GLY A 152 -2.79 18.16 25.31
CA GLY A 152 -3.75 18.90 26.15
C GLY A 152 -4.92 19.55 25.40
N ARG A 153 -4.96 19.47 24.06
CA ARG A 153 -6.13 19.84 23.24
C ARG A 153 -6.91 18.58 22.85
N LYS A 154 -8.25 18.68 22.80
CA LYS A 154 -9.06 17.66 22.14
C LYS A 154 -8.93 17.87 20.62
N PRO A 155 -8.52 16.85 19.84
CA PRO A 155 -8.51 16.97 18.39
C PRO A 155 -9.94 17.22 17.90
N GLU A 156 -10.13 18.28 17.12
CA GLU A 156 -11.40 18.55 16.45
C GLU A 156 -11.49 17.74 15.15
N GLU A 157 -12.70 17.43 14.68
CA GLU A 157 -12.90 16.63 13.47
C GLU A 157 -12.33 17.31 12.21
N SER A 158 -12.20 18.64 12.22
CA SER A 158 -11.54 19.40 11.15
C SER A 158 -10.01 19.36 11.20
N ASP A 159 -9.42 18.91 12.30
CA ASP A 159 -7.97 18.94 12.56
C ASP A 159 -7.25 17.77 11.89
N CYS A 160 -7.98 16.71 11.50
CA CYS A 160 -7.48 15.57 10.75
C CYS A 160 -8.40 15.24 9.58
N ARG A 161 -7.82 15.07 8.38
CA ARG A 161 -8.53 14.64 7.19
C ARG A 161 -8.06 13.27 6.75
N THR A 162 -8.99 12.38 6.41
CA THR A 162 -8.66 11.08 5.84
C THR A 162 -8.53 11.19 4.33
N ASP A 163 -7.33 10.90 3.81
CA ASP A 163 -7.05 10.79 2.39
C ASP A 163 -6.93 9.32 2.01
N ASN A 164 -7.50 8.95 0.86
CA ASN A 164 -7.43 7.59 0.31
C ASN A 164 -6.42 7.58 -0.85
N TYR A 165 -5.70 6.47 -1.02
CA TYR A 165 -4.66 6.32 -2.03
C TYR A 165 -4.79 4.96 -2.69
N VAL A 166 -4.69 4.89 -4.01
CA VAL A 166 -4.48 3.62 -4.71
C VAL A 166 -2.99 3.30 -4.64
N THR A 167 -2.67 2.12 -4.12
CA THR A 167 -1.31 1.59 -3.93
C THR A 167 -0.96 0.52 -4.99
N GLN A 168 -1.97 -0.14 -5.54
CA GLN A 168 -1.85 -1.09 -6.64
C GLN A 168 -3.07 -1.04 -7.55
N ALA A 169 -2.87 -1.23 -8.85
CA ALA A 169 -3.94 -1.34 -9.84
C ALA A 169 -3.65 -2.40 -10.88
N VAL A 170 -4.69 -3.03 -11.43
CA VAL A 170 -4.61 -3.75 -12.70
C VAL A 170 -4.75 -2.73 -13.82
N CYS A 171 -3.81 -2.73 -14.76
CA CYS A 171 -3.82 -1.87 -15.93
C CYS A 171 -4.04 -2.64 -17.23
N GLN A 172 -4.71 -1.98 -18.17
CA GLN A 172 -5.03 -2.48 -19.51
C GLN A 172 -4.94 -1.37 -20.58
#